data_AF-A0A8T9T350-F1
#
_entry.id   AF-A0A8T9T350-F1
#
_cell.length_a   1.000
_cell.length_b   1.000
_cell.length_c   1.000
_cell.angle_alpha   90.00
_cell.angle_beta   90.00
_cell.angle_gamma   90.00
#
_symmetry.space_group_name_H-M   'P 1'
#
loop_
_entity.id
_entity.type
_entity.pdbx_description
1 polymer ?
#
loop_
_entity_poly.entity_id
_entity_poly.type
_entity_poly.pdbx_seq_one_letter_code
_entity_poly.pdbx_strand_id
1 'polypeptide(L)' 'MRTLREARGWSQQELADRADVSKPTVYRIETARYSATLDVLAALAHAMELPLRDLVDFSA' A
#
# COMPACT_ATOMS: atom_id res chain seq x y z
N MET A 1 5.91 -0.77 -3.36
CA MET A 1 4.55 -0.20 -3.15
C MET A 1 4.37 1.16 -3.86
N ARG A 2 5.12 2.22 -3.52
CA ARG A 2 5.01 3.55 -4.19
C ARG A 2 5.03 3.49 -5.73
N THR A 3 6.01 2.79 -6.29
CA THR A 3 6.16 2.63 -7.74
C THR A 3 4.96 1.96 -8.39
N LEU A 4 4.32 0.99 -7.73
CA LEU A 4 3.12 0.32 -8.23
C LEU A 4 1.93 1.28 -8.28
N ARG A 5 1.79 2.13 -7.25
CA ARG A 5 0.75 3.17 -7.22
C ARG A 5 0.98 4.19 -8.34
N GLU A 6 2.20 4.69 -8.49
CA GLU A 6 2.57 5.67 -9.52
C GLU A 6 2.43 5.12 -10.94
N ALA A 7 2.78 3.85 -11.18
CA ALA A 7 2.59 3.19 -12.47
C ALA A 7 1.11 3.09 -12.90
N ARG A 8 0.18 3.10 -11.94
CA ARG A 8 -1.27 3.13 -12.18
C ARG A 8 -1.84 4.55 -12.26
N GLY A 9 -1.00 5.57 -12.15
CA GLY A 9 -1.42 6.98 -12.13
C GLY A 9 -2.19 7.39 -10.87
N TRP A 10 -2.21 6.56 -9.82
CA TRP A 10 -3.00 6.83 -8.62
C TRP A 10 -2.31 7.82 -7.70
N SER A 11 -3.07 8.74 -7.11
CA SER A 11 -2.60 9.53 -5.97
C SER A 11 -2.59 8.70 -4.67
N GLN A 12 -1.89 9.17 -3.62
CA GLN A 12 -1.95 8.51 -2.31
C GLN A 12 -3.38 8.49 -1.73
N GLN A 13 -4.16 9.56 -1.96
CA GLN A 13 -5.56 9.61 -1.54
C GLN A 13 -6.36 8.54 -2.26
N GLU A 14 -6.15 8.44 -3.57
CA GLU A 14 -6.89 7.54 -4.44
C GLU A 14 -6.67 6.05 -4.09
N LEU A 15 -5.46 5.68 -3.69
CA LEU A 15 -5.20 4.35 -3.18
C LEU A 15 -5.79 4.14 -1.78
N ALA A 16 -5.74 5.17 -0.93
CA ALA A 16 -6.31 5.11 0.41
C ALA A 16 -7.83 4.85 0.34
N ASP A 17 -8.53 5.54 -0.57
CA ASP A 17 -9.95 5.37 -0.82
C ASP A 17 -10.27 3.95 -1.33
N ARG A 18 -9.46 3.41 -2.27
CA ARG A 18 -9.64 2.04 -2.79
C ARG A 18 -9.40 0.96 -1.75
N ALA A 19 -8.48 1.20 -0.82
CA ALA A 19 -8.09 0.26 0.22
C ALA A 19 -8.87 0.44 1.52
N ASP A 20 -9.81 1.39 1.59
CA ASP A 20 -10.54 1.76 2.80
C ASP A 20 -9.61 2.04 3.99
N VAL A 21 -8.56 2.82 3.75
CA VAL A 21 -7.59 3.25 4.77
C VAL A 21 -7.40 4.77 4.72
N SER A 22 -6.76 5.32 5.75
CA SER A 22 -6.42 6.74 5.75
C SER A 22 -5.25 7.06 4.80
N LYS A 23 -5.28 8.21 4.12
CA LYS A 23 -4.11 8.71 3.35
C LYS A 23 -2.81 8.78 4.17
N PRO A 24 -2.83 9.21 5.46
CA PRO A 24 -1.64 9.13 6.32
C PRO A 24 -1.10 7.70 6.49
N THR A 25 -1.96 6.67 6.49
CA THR A 25 -1.52 5.26 6.50
C THR A 25 -0.69 4.95 5.26
N VAL A 26 -1.19 5.29 4.07
CA VAL A 26 -0.46 5.11 2.80
C VAL A 26 0.87 5.85 2.81
N TYR A 27 0.88 7.12 3.24
CA TYR A 27 2.09 7.93 3.32
C TYR A 27 3.16 7.30 4.22
N ARG A 28 2.78 6.83 5.43
CA ARG A 28 3.72 6.21 6.39
C ARG A 28 4.33 4.92 5.83
N ILE A 29 3.54 4.13 5.11
CA ILE A 29 3.98 2.90 4.45
C ILE A 29 4.98 3.23 3.33
N GLU A 30 4.65 4.18 2.46
CA GLU A 30 5.52 4.57 1.35
C GLU A 30 6.84 5.21 1.79
N THR A 31 6.88 5.78 2.99
CA THR A 31 8.08 6.42 3.55
C THR A 31 8.83 5.51 4.53
N ALA A 32 8.42 4.24 4.68
CA ALA A 32 8.99 3.26 5.60
C ALA A 32 9.09 3.75 7.06
N ARG A 33 8.19 4.65 7.49
CA ARG A 33 8.23 5.25 8.82
C ARG A 33 7.55 4.40 9.90
N TYR A 34 6.80 3.37 9.51
CA TYR A 34 6.02 2.51 10.41
C TYR A 34 5.87 1.09 9.87
N SER A 35 5.81 0.11 10.78
CA SER A 35 5.32 -1.24 10.48
C SER A 35 3.81 -1.20 10.26
N ALA A 36 3.35 -1.58 9.07
CA ALA A 36 1.93 -1.81 8.81
C ALA A 36 1.47 -3.13 9.44
N THR A 37 0.20 -3.19 9.85
CA THR A 37 -0.41 -4.47 10.23
C THR A 37 -0.66 -5.33 9.00
N LEU A 38 -0.82 -6.64 9.20
CA LEU A 38 -1.17 -7.56 8.12
C LEU A 38 -2.49 -7.18 7.44
N ASP A 39 -3.47 -6.71 8.21
CA ASP A 39 -4.78 -6.29 7.69
C ASP A 39 -4.66 -5.10 6.72
N VAL A 40 -3.84 -4.11 7.07
CA VAL A 40 -3.59 -2.95 6.19
C VAL A 40 -2.87 -3.37 4.91
N LEU A 41 -1.89 -4.27 5.03
CA LEU A 41 -1.19 -4.78 3.85
C LEU A 41 -2.12 -5.61 2.96
N ALA A 42 -3.01 -6.42 3.55
CA ALA A 42 -4.01 -7.19 2.82
C ALA A 42 -5.03 -6.29 2.10
N ALA A 43 -5.51 -5.23 2.76
CA ALA A 43 -6.41 -4.25 2.16
C ALA A 43 -5.76 -3.53 0.97
N LEU A 44 -4.50 -3.11 1.12
CA LEU A 44 -3.73 -2.51 0.03
C LEU A 44 -3.49 -3.48 -1.13
N ALA A 45 -3.15 -4.73 -0.84
CA ALA A 45 -2.96 -5.76 -1.85
C ALA A 45 -4.24 -6.02 -2.65
N HIS A 46 -5.37 -6.13 -1.96
CA HIS A 46 -6.68 -6.29 -2.58
C HIS A 46 -7.05 -5.07 -3.46
N ALA A 47 -6.90 -3.85 -2.94
CA ALA A 47 -7.13 -2.62 -3.70
C ALA A 47 -6.24 -2.47 -4.93
N MET A 48 -5.07 -3.09 -4.89
CA MET A 48 -4.09 -3.13 -5.97
C MET A 48 -4.29 -4.32 -6.90
N GLU A 49 -5.23 -5.22 -6.65
CA GLU A 49 -5.41 -6.46 -7.41
C GLU A 49 -4.11 -7.27 -7.53
N LEU A 50 -3.32 -7.30 -6.45
CA LEU A 50 -2.05 -8.01 -6.38
C LEU A 50 -2.08 -9.02 -5.23
N PRO A 51 -1.40 -10.16 -5.37
CA PRO A 51 -1.19 -11.03 -4.23
C PRO A 51 -0.34 -10.29 -3.19
N LEU A 52 -0.64 -10.49 -1.90
CA LEU A 52 0.04 -9.79 -0.80
C LEU A 52 1.58 -9.89 -0.87
N ARG A 53 2.10 -11.05 -1.30
CA ARG A 53 3.53 -11.30 -1.47
C ARG A 53 4.23 -10.32 -2.43
N ASP A 54 3.50 -9.69 -3.35
CA ASP A 54 4.06 -8.73 -4.30
C ASP A 54 4.15 -7.31 -3.70
N LEU A 55 3.51 -7.07 -2.54
CA LEU A 55 3.62 -5.82 -1.78
C LEU A 55 4.72 -5.84 -0.72
N VAL A 56 5.17 -7.03 -0.30
CA VAL A 56 6.16 -7.23 0.76
C VAL A 56 7.43 -7.81 0.17
N ASP A 57 8.56 -7.20 0.49
CA ASP A 57 9.86 -7.78 0.22
C ASP A 57 10.43 -8.30 1.54
N PHE A 58 10.66 -9.60 1.61
CA PHE A 58 11.28 -10.25 2.77
C PHE A 58 12.78 -10.49 2.54
N SER A 59 13.40 -9.83 1.56
CA SER A 59 14.86 -9.84 1.44
C SER A 59 15.48 -9.16 2.66
N ALA A 60 16.11 -9.97 3.51
CA ALA A 60 16.98 -9.51 4.60
C ALA A 60 18.26 -8.88 4.07
#